data_AF-G1NYC4-F1
#
_entry.id   AF-G1NYC4-F1
#
_cell.length_a   1.000
_cell.length_b   1.000
_cell.length_c   1.000
_cell.angle_alpha   90.00
_cell.angle_beta   90.00
_cell.angle_gamma   90.00
#
_symmetry.space_group_name_H-M   'P 1'
#
loop_
_entity.id
_entity.type
_entity.pdbx_description
1 polymer ?
#
loop_
_entity_poly.entity_id
_entity_poly.type
_entity_poly.pdbx_seq_one_letter_code
_entity_poly.pdbx_strand_id
1 'polypeptide(L)'
;AAALARLGLRAVKEVRVQFCPFENNVESTRTFLQAVSREKVRATNLKCSVIVDVRHDGSEPCVDVLFGDGHRLVMRGAHLTAQEMLAAFASHVQARSAAGSGDPPGAEAGR
;
A
#
# COMPACT_ATOMS: atom_id res chain seq x y z
N ALA A 1 6.42 -8.83 5.91
CA ALA A 1 7.37 -7.72 6.20
C ALA A 1 8.66 -7.79 5.37
N ALA A 2 9.48 -8.85 5.47
CA ALA A 2 10.72 -8.95 4.69
C ALA A 2 10.49 -8.87 3.17
N ALA A 3 9.43 -9.52 2.68
CA ALA A 3 9.03 -9.44 1.27
C ALA A 3 8.71 -8.00 0.80
N LEU A 4 8.02 -7.20 1.62
CA LEU A 4 7.70 -5.80 1.30
C LEU A 4 8.93 -4.90 1.30
N ALA A 5 9.86 -5.12 2.23
CA ALA A 5 11.11 -4.36 2.25
C ALA A 5 11.98 -4.64 1.01
N ARG A 6 11.98 -5.88 0.50
CA ARG A 6 12.66 -6.21 -0.77
C ARG A 6 11.96 -5.60 -1.98
N LEU A 7 10.64 -5.51 -1.95
CA LEU A 7 9.84 -4.96 -3.05
C LEU A 7 9.98 -3.44 -3.15
N GLY A 8 9.99 -2.75 -2.01
CA GLY A 8 10.06 -1.31 -1.92
C GLY A 8 8.74 -0.60 -2.24
N LEU A 9 8.52 0.57 -1.62
CA LEU A 9 7.29 1.37 -1.77
C LEU A 9 7.42 2.49 -2.81
N ARG A 10 8.30 2.35 -3.81
CA ARG A 10 8.62 3.44 -4.75
C ARG A 10 7.42 3.93 -5.57
N ALA A 11 6.55 3.01 -5.99
CA ALA A 11 5.35 3.33 -6.76
C ALA A 11 4.21 3.92 -5.90
N VAL A 12 4.33 3.88 -4.57
CA VAL A 12 3.27 4.28 -3.64
C VAL A 12 3.47 5.73 -3.21
N LYS A 13 2.41 6.53 -3.29
CA LYS A 13 2.38 7.93 -2.86
C LYS A 13 1.86 8.05 -1.43
N GLU A 14 0.76 7.37 -1.12
CA GLU A 14 0.11 7.44 0.18
C GLU A 14 -0.55 6.11 0.55
N VAL A 15 -0.48 5.74 1.83
CA VAL A 15 -1.21 4.63 2.43
C VAL A 15 -2.02 5.19 3.59
N ARG A 16 -3.36 5.14 3.49
CA ARG A 16 -4.28 5.54 4.54
C ARG A 16 -4.95 4.30 5.13
N VAL A 17 -4.78 4.12 6.43
CA VAL A 17 -5.36 3.01 7.17
C VAL A 17 -6.41 3.56 8.12
N GLN A 18 -7.66 3.16 7.92
CA GLN A 18 -8.79 3.52 8.78
C GLN A 18 -9.25 2.29 9.54
N PHE A 19 -9.44 2.41 10.86
CA PHE A 19 -10.03 1.35 11.66
C PHE A 19 -10.63 1.86 12.97
N CYS A 20 -11.58 1.10 13.52
CA CYS A 20 -12.16 1.32 14.86
C CYS A 20 -11.51 0.38 15.89
N PRO A 21 -10.69 0.87 16.84
CA PRO A 21 -9.91 0.00 17.74
C PRO A 21 -10.74 -0.93 18.64
N PHE A 22 -12.01 -0.59 18.86
CA PHE A 22 -12.93 -1.31 19.73
C PHE A 22 -13.71 -2.42 19.01
N GLU A 23 -13.62 -2.48 17.68
CA GLU A 23 -14.27 -3.52 16.89
C GLU A 23 -13.40 -4.79 16.83
N ASN A 24 -14.03 -5.97 16.82
CA ASN A 24 -13.32 -7.25 16.86
C ASN A 24 -12.68 -7.65 15.52
N ASN A 25 -13.02 -6.98 14.42
CA ASN A 25 -12.59 -7.30 13.05
C ASN A 25 -11.40 -6.47 12.55
N VAL A 26 -10.68 -5.77 13.44
CA VAL A 26 -9.59 -4.85 13.04
C VAL A 26 -8.18 -5.46 13.13
N GLU A 27 -8.05 -6.69 13.63
CA GLU A 27 -6.75 -7.35 13.84
C GLU A 27 -5.92 -7.43 12.54
N SER A 28 -6.54 -7.86 11.44
CA SER A 28 -5.89 -7.94 10.13
C SER A 28 -5.35 -6.58 9.68
N THR A 29 -6.14 -5.53 9.86
CA THR A 29 -5.80 -4.17 9.42
C THR A 29 -4.68 -3.57 10.28
N ARG A 30 -4.70 -3.82 11.60
CA ARG A 30 -3.60 -3.43 12.50
C ARG A 30 -2.31 -4.17 12.17
N THR A 31 -2.40 -5.47 11.84
CA THR A 31 -1.25 -6.27 11.41
C THR A 31 -0.66 -5.78 10.09
N PHE A 32 -1.52 -5.41 9.13
CA PHE A 32 -1.09 -4.77 7.89
C PHE A 32 -0.35 -3.46 8.15
N LEU A 33 -0.94 -2.57 8.98
CA LEU A 33 -0.31 -1.30 9.37
C LEU A 33 1.05 -1.52 10.03
N GLN A 34 1.15 -2.49 10.93
CA GLN A 34 2.42 -2.83 11.58
C GLN A 34 3.48 -3.26 10.56
N ALA A 35 3.10 -4.02 9.53
CA ALA A 35 4.02 -4.47 8.49
C ALA A 35 4.52 -3.33 7.60
N VAL A 36 3.64 -2.40 7.22
CA VAL A 36 3.97 -1.23 6.36
C VAL A 36 4.75 -0.17 7.13
N SER A 37 4.45 0.02 8.42
CA SER A 37 5.11 1.01 9.28
C SER A 37 6.50 0.58 9.78
N ARG A 38 6.96 -0.64 9.47
CA ARG A 38 8.31 -1.07 9.84
C ARG A 38 9.35 -0.18 9.17
N GLU A 39 10.40 0.16 9.91
CA GLU A 39 11.49 1.01 9.44
C GLU A 39 12.08 0.53 8.12
N LYS A 40 12.35 -0.77 7.97
CA LYS A 40 12.88 -1.36 6.74
C LYS A 40 12.00 -1.11 5.51
N VAL A 41 10.68 -1.00 5.69
CA VAL A 41 9.73 -0.75 4.61
C VAL A 41 9.64 0.76 4.35
N ARG A 42 9.52 1.58 5.39
CA ARG A 42 9.49 3.04 5.28
C ARG A 42 10.78 3.63 4.67
N ALA A 43 11.94 3.04 4.98
CA ALA A 43 13.22 3.45 4.42
C ALA A 43 13.32 3.29 2.90
N THR A 44 12.46 2.45 2.28
CA THR A 44 12.46 2.26 0.81
C THR A 44 11.89 3.45 0.05
N ASN A 45 11.02 4.23 0.68
CA ASN A 45 10.45 5.45 0.12
C ASN A 45 10.03 6.43 1.23
N LEU A 46 10.90 7.40 1.54
CA LEU A 46 10.63 8.44 2.54
C LEU A 46 9.54 9.43 2.11
N LYS A 47 9.19 9.48 0.82
CA LYS A 47 8.11 10.34 0.31
C LYS A 47 6.72 9.71 0.46
N CYS A 48 6.65 8.39 0.71
CA CYS A 48 5.40 7.69 0.92
C CYS A 48 4.79 8.11 2.27
N SER A 49 3.64 8.77 2.23
CA SER A 49 2.91 9.14 3.45
C SER A 49 2.14 7.92 3.98
N VAL A 50 2.24 7.64 5.28
CA VAL A 50 1.45 6.60 5.94
C VAL A 50 0.57 7.28 6.98
N ILE A 51 -0.73 7.35 6.69
CA ILE A 51 -1.73 8.04 7.51
C ILE A 51 -2.57 7.00 8.23
N VAL A 52 -2.77 7.19 9.52
CA VAL A 52 -3.62 6.34 10.35
C VAL A 52 -4.80 7.16 10.84
N ASP A 53 -6.01 6.75 10.45
CA ASP A 53 -7.29 7.38 10.81
C ASP A 53 -8.03 6.47 11.79
N VAL A 54 -7.90 6.78 13.08
CA VAL A 54 -8.51 6.00 14.16
C VAL A 54 -9.90 6.54 14.44
N ARG A 55 -10.93 5.69 14.32
CA ARG A 55 -12.34 6.08 14.48
C ARG A 55 -13.06 5.31 15.59
N HIS A 56 -14.28 5.75 15.90
CA HIS A 56 -15.19 5.07 16.83
C HIS A 56 -16.66 5.18 16.36
N ASP A 57 -16.87 5.23 15.05
CA ASP A 57 -18.18 5.35 14.39
C ASP A 57 -18.79 3.99 13.99
N GLY A 58 -18.15 2.88 14.38
CA GLY A 58 -18.53 1.53 13.95
C GLY A 58 -18.23 1.25 12.48
N SER A 59 -17.41 2.10 11.82
CA SER A 59 -17.06 1.90 10.41
C SER A 59 -16.16 0.67 10.20
N GLU A 60 -16.38 -0.01 9.08
CA GLU A 60 -15.54 -1.15 8.69
C GLU A 60 -14.08 -0.71 8.48
N PRO A 61 -13.11 -1.54 8.91
CA PRO A 61 -11.70 -1.21 8.70
C PRO A 61 -11.37 -1.22 7.20
N CYS A 62 -10.65 -0.21 6.76
CA CYS A 62 -10.33 0.00 5.34
C CYS A 62 -8.89 0.47 5.18
N VAL A 63 -8.21 -0.08 4.17
CA VAL A 63 -6.90 0.37 3.73
C VAL A 63 -7.04 0.94 2.33
N ASP A 64 -6.59 2.18 2.18
CA ASP A 64 -6.58 2.91 0.93
C ASP A 64 -5.14 3.22 0.54
N VAL A 65 -4.76 2.85 -0.67
CA VAL A 65 -3.41 3.04 -1.21
C VAL A 65 -3.51 3.86 -2.47
N LEU A 66 -2.88 5.03 -2.46
CA LEU A 66 -2.71 5.89 -3.62
C LEU A 66 -1.32 5.66 -4.22
N PHE A 67 -1.29 5.32 -5.50
CA PHE A 67 -0.06 5.17 -6.27
C PHE A 67 0.33 6.49 -6.95
N GLY A 68 1.61 6.62 -7.31
CA GLY A 68 2.14 7.81 -7.98
C GLY A 68 1.54 8.07 -9.36
N ASP A 69 1.01 7.04 -10.01
CA ASP A 69 0.31 7.08 -11.30
C ASP A 69 -1.17 7.49 -11.18
N GLY A 70 -1.65 7.78 -9.97
CA GLY A 70 -3.05 8.14 -9.69
C GLY A 70 -3.99 6.94 -9.51
N HIS A 71 -3.50 5.71 -9.65
CA HIS A 71 -4.30 4.54 -9.33
C HIS A 71 -4.51 4.40 -7.83
N ARG A 72 -5.65 3.80 -7.47
CA ARG A 72 -6.06 3.61 -6.08
C ARG A 72 -6.43 2.16 -5.82
N LEU A 73 -5.87 1.57 -4.77
CA LEU A 73 -6.23 0.24 -4.28
C LEU A 73 -6.95 0.41 -2.95
N VAL A 74 -8.18 -0.10 -2.87
CA VAL A 74 -9.00 -0.09 -1.65
C VAL A 74 -9.21 -1.52 -1.19
N MET A 75 -8.78 -1.84 0.03
CA MET A 75 -8.95 -3.14 0.66
C MET A 75 -9.80 -2.99 1.92
N ARG A 76 -10.97 -3.64 1.95
CA ARG A 76 -11.85 -3.67 3.12
C ARG A 76 -11.44 -4.81 4.03
N GLY A 77 -10.90 -4.47 5.20
CA GLY A 77 -10.26 -5.42 6.11
C GLY A 77 -11.22 -6.27 6.95
N ALA A 78 -12.54 -6.04 6.88
CA ALA A 78 -13.52 -6.73 7.72
C ALA A 78 -13.52 -8.26 7.53
N HIS A 79 -13.23 -8.73 6.32
CA HIS A 79 -13.22 -10.15 5.95
C HIS A 79 -11.93 -10.58 5.25
N LEU A 80 -10.87 -9.76 5.34
CA LEU A 80 -9.57 -10.08 4.75
C LEU A 80 -8.58 -10.40 5.87
N THR A 81 -7.79 -11.43 5.66
CA THR A 81 -6.63 -11.73 6.50
C THR A 81 -5.50 -10.75 6.21
N ALA A 82 -4.62 -10.53 7.18
CA ALA A 82 -3.43 -9.71 6.98
C ALA A 82 -2.55 -10.25 5.81
N GLN A 83 -2.51 -11.58 5.62
CA GLN A 83 -1.75 -12.20 4.54
C GLN A 83 -2.32 -11.84 3.16
N GLU A 84 -3.64 -11.91 2.99
CA GLU A 84 -4.30 -11.52 1.73
C GLU A 84 -4.08 -10.05 1.42
N MET A 85 -4.22 -9.18 2.43
CA MET A 85 -3.98 -7.73 2.26
C MET A 85 -2.52 -7.46 1.85
N LEU A 86 -1.56 -8.12 2.47
CA LEU A 86 -0.14 -7.95 2.16
C LEU A 86 0.22 -8.53 0.78
N ALA A 87 -0.37 -9.66 0.39
CA ALA A 87 -0.15 -10.30 -0.90
C ALA A 87 -0.73 -9.45 -2.04
N ALA A 88 -1.98 -8.98 -1.89
CA ALA A 88 -2.62 -8.07 -2.84
C ALA A 88 -1.81 -6.77 -2.99
N PHE A 89 -1.44 -6.15 -1.87
CA PHE A 89 -0.60 -4.96 -1.88
C PHE A 89 0.73 -5.17 -2.59
N ALA A 90 1.44 -6.27 -2.30
CA ALA A 90 2.70 -6.60 -2.97
C ALA A 90 2.52 -6.82 -4.48
N SER A 91 1.47 -7.53 -4.90
CA SER A 91 1.17 -7.77 -6.32
C SER A 91 0.92 -6.46 -7.07
N HIS A 92 0.14 -5.54 -6.49
CA HIS A 92 -0.10 -4.22 -7.08
C HIS A 92 1.17 -3.37 -7.15
N VAL A 93 1.98 -3.35 -6.08
CA VAL A 93 3.26 -2.62 -6.10
C VAL A 93 4.22 -3.19 -7.16
N GLN A 94 4.28 -4.51 -7.35
CA GLN A 94 5.06 -5.14 -8.42
C GLN A 94 4.57 -4.73 -9.81
N ALA A 95 3.26 -4.85 -10.06
CA ALA A 95 2.66 -4.49 -11.34
C ALA A 95 2.94 -3.02 -11.71
N ARG A 96 2.87 -2.11 -10.73
CA ARG A 96 3.11 -0.68 -10.94
C ARG A 96 4.58 -0.31 -11.02
N SER A 97 5.45 -1.04 -10.34
CA SER A 97 6.91 -0.85 -10.47
C SER A 97 7.40 -1.21 -11.88
N ALA A 98 6.80 -2.23 -12.51
CA ALA A 98 7.08 -2.59 -13.90
C ALA A 98 6.46 -1.61 -14.92
N ALA A 99 5.29 -1.05 -14.61
CA ALA A 99 4.64 -0.07 -15.49
C ALA A 99 5.34 1.31 -15.48
N GLY A 100 6.00 1.68 -14.38
CA GLY A 100 6.78 2.92 -14.27
C GLY A 100 8.12 2.92 -15.02
N SER A 101 8.58 1.76 -15.51
CA SER A 101 9.72 1.61 -16.41
C SER A 101 9.31 1.65 -17.89
N GLY A 102 8.35 2.50 -18.22
CA GLY A 102 8.10 2.91 -19.59
C GLY A 102 9.24 3.83 -20.05
N ASP A 103 10.19 3.23 -20.77
CA ASP A 103 11.09 3.94 -21.68
C ASP A 103 10.28 5.00 -22.46
N PRO A 104 10.71 6.29 -22.51
CA PRO A 104 10.12 7.19 -23.50
C PRO A 104 10.36 6.52 -24.87
N PRO A 105 9.37 6.42 -25.78
CA PRO A 105 9.64 5.92 -27.12
C PRO A 105 10.78 6.77 -27.67
N GLY A 106 11.94 6.13 -27.87
CA GLY A 106 13.08 6.75 -28.51
C GLY A 106 12.57 7.45 -29.75
N ALA A 107 12.71 8.77 -29.78
CA ALA A 107 12.60 9.52 -31.00
C ALA A 107 13.75 9.06 -31.89
N GLU A 108 13.53 7.98 -32.63
CA GLU A 108 14.43 7.54 -33.69
C GLU A 108 14.40 8.61 -34.77
N ALA A 109 15.58 9.18 -35.01
CA ALA A 109 15.86 10.07 -36.11
C ALA A 109 15.89 9.31 -37.45
N GLY A 110 15.38 9.94 -38.51
CA GLY A 110 15.58 9.55 -39.91
C GLY A 110 14.24 9.51 -40.65
N ARG A 111 13.99 10.27 -41.72
CA ARG A 111 14.89 10.77 -42.77
C ARG A 111 14.24 11.95 -43.49
#